data_AF-A0A1F9UCM3-F1
#
_entry.id   AF-A0A1F9UCM3-F1
#
_cell.length_a   1.000
_cell.length_b   1.000
_cell.length_c   1.000
_cell.angle_alpha   90.00
_cell.angle_beta   90.00
_cell.angle_gamma   90.00
#
_symmetry.space_group_name_H-M   'P 1'
#
loop_
_entity.id
_entity.type
_entity.pdbx_description
1 polymer ?
#
loop_
_entity_poly.entity_id
_entity_poly.type
_entity_poly.pdbx_seq_one_letter_code
_entity_poly.pdbx_strand_id
1 'polypeptide(L)'
;MGLALLSGMLLMDYAGRQASAQAPDQKQWQELLGRISSRGETIRRDEEQLVYRTLTRIDPQDAPSPHQRDFISLVHGGSAFQPLYVAAVSGRWEKNAQGHWVVDHWIYRLSLEGRLVEVTRMAIIQDGADLILDFKILLSKTLPEDLETLERWRRKLAQWSSGAT
;
A
#
# COMPACT_ATOMS: atom_id res chain seq x y z
N MET A 1 50.01 -38.96 4.23
CA MET A 1 49.98 -37.63 3.58
C MET A 1 48.65 -36.99 3.90
N GLY A 2 48.62 -36.08 4.88
CA GLY A 2 47.42 -35.35 5.28
C GLY A 2 47.38 -34.01 4.56
N LEU A 3 46.29 -33.74 3.83
CA LEU A 3 45.99 -32.44 3.25
C LEU A 3 45.33 -31.55 4.32
N ALA A 4 46.06 -30.53 4.75
CA ALA A 4 45.49 -29.40 5.48
C ALA A 4 44.84 -28.46 4.46
N LEU A 5 43.51 -28.37 4.47
CA LEU A 5 42.79 -27.33 3.75
C LEU A 5 42.50 -26.18 4.73
N LEU A 6 43.11 -25.03 4.43
CA LEU A 6 42.86 -23.73 5.04
C LEU A 6 41.37 -23.36 4.87
N SER A 7 40.62 -23.41 5.98
CA SER A 7 39.31 -22.76 6.07
C SER A 7 39.51 -21.25 6.16
N GLY A 8 39.55 -20.60 5.00
CA GLY A 8 39.43 -19.15 4.90
C GLY A 8 38.03 -18.72 5.33
N MET A 9 37.92 -18.08 6.49
CA MET A 9 36.75 -17.34 6.95
C MET A 9 36.36 -16.28 5.91
N LEU A 10 35.33 -16.55 5.13
CA LEU A 10 34.48 -15.50 4.53
C LEU A 10 33.49 -15.07 5.62
N LEU A 11 33.94 -14.21 6.53
CA LEU A 11 33.03 -13.32 7.24
C LEU A 11 32.53 -12.30 6.21
N MET A 12 31.53 -12.73 5.42
CA MET A 12 30.75 -11.80 4.63
C MET A 12 30.08 -10.82 5.59
N ASP A 13 30.31 -9.56 5.27
CA ASP A 13 29.93 -8.32 5.92
C ASP A 13 28.40 -8.14 5.97
N TYR A 14 27.71 -9.04 6.68
CA TYR A 14 26.24 -9.09 6.80
C TYR A 14 25.67 -8.01 7.73
N ALA A 15 26.51 -7.10 8.22
CA ALA A 15 26.13 -6.02 9.14
C ALA A 15 25.84 -4.67 8.45
N GLY A 16 26.08 -4.54 7.14
CA GLY A 16 26.09 -3.23 6.46
C GLY A 16 24.82 -2.81 5.71
N ARG A 17 23.79 -3.65 5.60
CA ARG A 17 22.55 -3.31 4.88
C ARG A 17 21.31 -3.76 5.63
N GLN A 18 21.16 -3.29 6.86
CA GLN A 18 19.82 -2.99 7.35
C GLN A 18 19.30 -1.84 6.48
N ALA A 19 18.71 -2.21 5.34
CA ALA A 19 18.08 -1.30 4.42
C ALA A 19 16.82 -0.77 5.11
N SER A 20 17.00 0.17 6.05
CA SER A 20 15.92 0.98 6.60
C SER A 20 15.05 1.39 5.42
N ALA A 21 13.77 1.05 5.45
CA ALA A 21 12.80 1.44 4.43
C ALA A 21 12.96 2.95 4.20
N GLN A 22 13.70 3.33 3.15
CA GLN A 22 14.16 4.70 3.03
C GLN A 22 12.90 5.53 2.78
N ALA A 23 12.59 6.38 3.75
CA ALA A 23 11.42 7.24 3.70
C ALA A 23 11.47 8.09 2.41
N PRO A 24 10.32 8.47 1.85
CA PRO A 24 10.30 9.39 0.71
C PRO A 24 11.07 10.66 1.02
N ASP A 25 11.50 11.38 -0.02
CA ASP A 25 11.96 12.75 0.14
C ASP A 25 10.91 13.53 0.96
N GLN A 26 11.33 14.04 2.11
CA GLN A 26 10.39 14.55 3.10
C GLN A 26 9.64 15.78 2.59
N LYS A 27 10.29 16.61 1.76
CA LYS A 27 9.64 17.79 1.19
C LYS A 27 8.55 17.36 0.21
N GLN A 28 8.86 16.52 -0.76
CA GLN A 28 7.89 16.01 -1.73
C GLN A 28 6.75 15.24 -1.06
N TRP A 29 7.07 14.48 0.00
CA TRP A 29 6.08 13.75 0.78
C TRP A 29 5.09 14.70 1.46
N GLN A 30 5.59 15.71 2.19
CA GLN A 30 4.72 16.68 2.84
C GLN A 30 3.90 17.50 1.83
N GLU A 31 4.46 17.82 0.66
CA GLU A 31 3.71 18.46 -0.44
C GLU A 31 2.57 17.55 -0.96
N LEU A 32 2.82 16.25 -1.13
CA LEU A 32 1.79 15.27 -1.48
C LEU A 32 0.69 15.20 -0.41
N LEU A 33 1.05 15.05 0.86
CA LEU A 33 0.07 14.99 1.94
C LEU A 33 -0.75 16.30 2.04
N GLY A 34 -0.10 17.45 1.86
CA GLY A 34 -0.76 18.75 1.79
C GLY A 34 -1.77 18.86 0.64
N ARG A 35 -1.44 18.33 -0.54
CA ARG A 35 -2.36 18.24 -1.69
C ARG A 35 -3.57 17.35 -1.39
N ILE A 36 -3.35 16.15 -0.84
CA ILE A 36 -4.44 15.24 -0.47
C ILE A 36 -5.34 15.88 0.59
N SER A 37 -4.76 16.53 1.59
CA SER A 37 -5.51 17.21 2.65
C SER A 37 -6.39 18.35 2.12
N SER A 38 -5.85 19.17 1.21
CA SER A 38 -6.54 20.37 0.70
C SER A 38 -7.51 20.12 -0.45
N ARG A 39 -7.23 19.13 -1.32
CA ARG A 39 -7.98 18.89 -2.57
C ARG A 39 -8.59 17.50 -2.66
N GLY A 40 -8.28 16.59 -1.73
CA GLY A 40 -8.79 15.23 -1.75
C GLY A 40 -10.29 15.19 -1.52
N GLU A 41 -10.96 14.32 -2.27
CA GLU A 41 -12.35 13.97 -2.02
C GLU A 41 -12.45 13.19 -0.70
N THR A 42 -13.47 13.52 0.11
CA THR A 42 -13.72 12.83 1.38
C THR A 42 -14.67 11.66 1.14
N ILE A 43 -14.20 10.45 1.40
CA ILE A 43 -14.98 9.23 1.32
C ILE A 43 -15.29 8.78 2.75
N ARG A 44 -16.58 8.68 3.06
CA ARG A 44 -17.09 8.07 4.29
C ARG A 44 -17.77 6.76 3.93
N ARG A 45 -17.45 5.69 4.64
CA ARG A 45 -18.26 4.48 4.63
C ARG A 45 -19.10 4.53 5.90
N ASP A 46 -20.42 4.52 5.76
CA ASP A 46 -21.39 4.88 6.80
C ASP A 46 -21.30 4.03 8.09
N GLU A 47 -20.58 2.91 8.06
CA GLU A 47 -20.36 2.00 9.19
C GLU A 47 -18.95 2.08 9.81
N GLU A 48 -18.00 2.78 9.17
CA GLU A 48 -16.63 2.92 9.67
C GLU A 48 -16.42 4.28 10.35
N GLN A 49 -15.82 4.28 11.54
CA GLN A 49 -15.35 5.52 12.20
C GLN A 49 -14.19 6.20 11.44
N LEU A 50 -13.75 5.60 10.34
CA LEU A 50 -12.62 6.05 9.54
C LEU A 50 -13.11 6.81 8.32
N VAL A 51 -12.44 7.92 8.06
CA VAL A 51 -12.72 8.80 6.94
C VAL A 51 -11.46 8.94 6.12
N TYR A 52 -11.61 8.77 4.81
CA TYR A 52 -10.52 8.77 3.86
C TYR A 52 -10.56 10.07 3.06
N ARG A 53 -9.41 10.73 2.89
CA ARG A 53 -9.24 11.74 1.83
C ARG A 53 -8.27 11.24 0.79
N THR A 54 -8.68 11.27 -0.48
CA THR A 54 -7.85 10.83 -1.60
C THR A 54 -8.02 11.75 -2.80
N LEU A 55 -6.97 11.88 -3.63
CA LEU A 55 -7.03 12.68 -4.85
C LEU A 55 -7.71 11.94 -6.01
N THR A 56 -7.90 10.63 -5.91
CA THR A 56 -8.46 9.80 -6.97
C THR A 56 -9.74 9.16 -6.49
N ARG A 57 -10.86 9.45 -7.16
CA ARG A 57 -12.12 8.75 -6.91
C ARG A 57 -11.95 7.25 -7.20
N ILE A 58 -12.37 6.43 -6.25
CA ILE A 58 -12.28 4.97 -6.30
C ILE A 58 -13.65 4.47 -6.76
N ASP A 59 -13.82 4.28 -8.07
CA ASP A 59 -15.04 3.69 -8.61
C ASP A 59 -14.66 2.60 -9.62
N PRO A 60 -14.83 1.31 -9.28
CA PRO A 60 -14.47 0.20 -10.16
C PRO A 60 -15.49 0.01 -11.29
N GLN A 61 -16.68 0.62 -11.21
CA GLN A 61 -17.75 0.40 -12.19
C GLN A 61 -17.46 1.05 -13.55
N ASP A 62 -16.60 2.08 -13.57
CA ASP A 62 -16.32 2.87 -14.78
C ASP A 62 -15.16 2.31 -15.65
N ALA A 63 -14.52 1.21 -15.25
CA ALA A 63 -13.33 0.70 -15.92
C ALA A 63 -13.52 -0.67 -16.61
N PRO A 64 -13.04 -0.85 -17.86
CA PRO A 64 -13.06 -2.14 -18.52
C PRO A 64 -12.22 -3.19 -17.76
N SER A 65 -12.61 -4.46 -17.82
CA SER A 65 -11.87 -5.58 -17.22
C SER A 65 -10.77 -6.09 -18.18
N PRO A 66 -9.56 -6.44 -17.69
CA PRO A 66 -9.05 -6.21 -16.35
C PRO A 66 -8.61 -4.75 -16.15
N HIS A 67 -8.63 -4.26 -14.92
CA HIS A 67 -8.03 -2.95 -14.60
C HIS A 67 -7.27 -2.96 -13.28
N GLN A 68 -6.38 -1.99 -13.15
CA GLN A 68 -5.58 -1.75 -11.97
C GLN A 68 -5.70 -0.28 -11.56
N ARG A 69 -5.81 -0.03 -10.26
CA ARG A 69 -5.82 1.31 -9.67
C ARG A 69 -4.89 1.34 -8.46
N ASP A 70 -4.13 2.41 -8.39
CA ASP A 70 -3.22 2.70 -7.30
C ASP A 70 -3.58 4.07 -6.74
N PHE A 71 -3.77 4.20 -5.43
CA PHE A 71 -4.12 5.48 -4.81
C PHE A 71 -3.51 5.63 -3.42
N ILE A 72 -3.41 6.88 -2.98
CA ILE A 72 -2.96 7.24 -1.64
C ILE A 72 -4.09 8.01 -0.96
N SER A 73 -4.34 7.66 0.30
CA SER A 73 -5.34 8.29 1.13
C SER A 73 -4.75 8.72 2.47
N LEU A 74 -5.14 9.90 2.94
CA LEU A 74 -5.02 10.26 4.34
C LEU A 74 -6.20 9.64 5.09
N VAL A 75 -5.92 8.91 6.17
CA VAL A 75 -6.96 8.28 6.99
C VAL A 75 -7.04 8.97 8.34
N HIS A 76 -8.24 9.37 8.76
CA HIS A 76 -8.47 9.92 10.11
C HIS A 76 -9.66 9.26 10.79
N GLY A 77 -9.71 9.39 12.12
CA GLY A 77 -10.89 9.09 12.93
C GLY A 77 -11.48 10.36 13.53
N GLY A 78 -12.76 10.33 13.88
CA GLY A 78 -13.43 11.39 14.64
C GLY A 78 -13.94 12.60 13.83
N SER A 79 -14.34 13.66 14.55
CA SER A 79 -15.11 14.78 13.99
C SER A 79 -14.27 15.87 13.32
N ALA A 80 -13.00 16.03 13.69
CA ALA A 80 -12.05 16.94 13.05
C ALA A 80 -11.05 16.15 12.20
N PHE A 81 -10.76 16.62 10.98
CA PHE A 81 -9.84 15.96 10.06
C PHE A 81 -8.39 16.10 10.56
N GLN A 82 -7.91 15.12 11.31
CA GLN A 82 -6.53 14.99 11.76
C GLN A 82 -5.99 13.62 11.32
N PRO A 83 -5.18 13.56 10.25
CA PRO A 83 -4.66 12.28 9.74
C PRO A 83 -3.96 11.47 10.83
N LEU A 84 -4.35 10.21 10.96
CA LEU A 84 -3.72 9.24 11.85
C LEU A 84 -2.59 8.49 11.15
N TYR A 85 -2.79 8.19 9.87
CA TYR A 85 -1.84 7.48 9.03
C TYR A 85 -2.15 7.71 7.54
N VAL A 86 -1.26 7.24 6.69
CA VAL A 86 -1.45 7.21 5.23
C VAL A 86 -1.72 5.78 4.79
N ALA A 87 -2.76 5.58 3.99
CA ALA A 87 -3.06 4.31 3.34
C ALA A 87 -2.69 4.44 1.86
N ALA A 88 -1.68 3.69 1.43
CA ALA A 88 -1.39 3.47 0.03
C ALA A 88 -2.06 2.16 -0.40
N VAL A 89 -2.85 2.18 -1.47
CA VAL A 89 -3.60 1.02 -1.93
C VAL A 89 -3.23 0.72 -3.37
N SER A 90 -3.07 -0.57 -3.67
CA SER A 90 -2.91 -1.08 -5.03
C SER A 90 -3.95 -2.18 -5.21
N GLY A 91 -4.89 -1.97 -6.12
CA GLY A 91 -5.96 -2.91 -6.42
C GLY A 91 -5.93 -3.37 -7.86
N ARG A 92 -6.24 -4.65 -8.08
CA ARG A 92 -6.44 -5.23 -9.40
C ARG A 92 -7.80 -5.90 -9.43
N TRP A 93 -8.62 -5.55 -10.41
CA TRP A 93 -9.96 -6.06 -10.63
C TRP A 93 -10.04 -6.86 -11.91
N GLU A 94 -10.64 -8.04 -11.82
CA GLU A 94 -10.91 -8.91 -12.96
C GLU A 94 -12.28 -9.54 -12.83
N LYS A 95 -13.03 -9.67 -13.93
CA LYS A 95 -14.29 -10.43 -13.90
C LYS A 95 -14.02 -11.93 -13.98
N ASN A 96 -14.63 -12.69 -13.08
CA ASN A 96 -14.65 -14.15 -13.17
C ASN A 96 -15.72 -14.64 -14.17
N ALA A 97 -15.84 -15.96 -14.32
CA ALA A 97 -16.80 -16.59 -15.25
C ALA A 97 -18.27 -16.29 -14.92
N GLN A 98 -18.57 -15.91 -13.67
CA GLN A 98 -19.90 -15.53 -13.18
C GLN A 98 -20.18 -14.04 -13.36
N GLY A 99 -19.22 -13.27 -13.88
CA GLY A 99 -19.34 -11.83 -14.06
C GLY A 99 -19.11 -11.01 -12.78
N HIS A 100 -18.73 -11.65 -11.66
CA HIS A 100 -18.37 -10.96 -10.42
C HIS A 100 -16.94 -10.41 -10.53
N TRP A 101 -16.70 -9.29 -9.87
CA TRP A 101 -15.36 -8.73 -9.72
C TRP A 101 -14.57 -9.53 -8.68
N VAL A 102 -13.40 -9.98 -9.07
CA VAL A 102 -12.38 -10.54 -8.18
C VAL A 102 -11.29 -9.49 -8.03
N VAL A 103 -11.04 -9.11 -6.79
CA VAL A 103 -10.17 -7.99 -6.44
C VAL A 103 -9.00 -8.47 -5.60
N ASP A 104 -7.78 -8.25 -6.08
CA ASP A 104 -6.55 -8.39 -5.29
C ASP A 104 -6.13 -7.02 -4.77
N HIS A 105 -6.30 -6.80 -3.47
CA HIS A 105 -6.06 -5.54 -2.79
C HIS A 105 -4.82 -5.62 -1.91
N TRP A 106 -3.84 -4.76 -2.16
CA TRP A 106 -2.72 -4.49 -1.28
C TRP A 106 -2.91 -3.15 -0.60
N ILE A 107 -2.85 -3.15 0.73
CA ILE A 107 -2.98 -1.96 1.58
C ILE A 107 -1.66 -1.81 2.35
N TYR A 108 -0.98 -0.71 2.10
CA TYR A 108 0.26 -0.29 2.75
C TYR A 108 -0.08 0.81 3.74
N ARG A 109 0.00 0.51 5.03
CA ARG A 109 -0.20 1.48 6.10
C ARG A 109 1.13 2.14 6.42
N LEU A 110 1.15 3.46 6.33
CA LEU A 110 2.34 4.28 6.51
C LEU A 110 2.15 5.28 7.64
N SER A 111 3.21 5.61 8.36
CA SER A 111 3.22 6.80 9.21
C SER A 111 3.14 8.07 8.36
N LEU A 112 2.84 9.21 9.01
CA LEU A 112 2.80 10.51 8.33
C LEU A 112 4.17 10.95 7.81
N GLU A 113 5.26 10.36 8.30
CA GLU A 113 6.61 10.58 7.77
C GLU A 113 6.95 9.66 6.57
N GLY A 114 6.00 8.82 6.15
CA GLY A 114 6.15 7.93 5.00
C GLY A 114 6.87 6.62 5.31
N ARG A 115 6.94 6.22 6.59
CA ARG A 115 7.50 4.93 7.00
C ARG A 115 6.45 3.85 6.92
N LEU A 116 6.78 2.72 6.29
CA LEU A 116 5.88 1.56 6.21
C LEU A 116 5.77 0.87 7.58
N VAL A 117 4.54 0.77 8.07
CA VAL A 117 4.20 0.21 9.38
C VAL A 117 3.63 -1.19 9.22
N GLU A 118 2.70 -1.35 8.29
CA GLU A 118 1.95 -2.59 8.11
C GLU A 118 1.57 -2.77 6.64
N VAL A 119 1.51 -4.03 6.21
CA VAL A 119 1.00 -4.41 4.90
C VAL A 119 -0.05 -5.49 5.04
N THR A 120 -1.17 -5.26 4.38
CA THR A 120 -2.29 -6.19 4.30
C THR A 120 -2.57 -6.51 2.84
N ARG A 121 -2.73 -7.79 2.51
CA ARG A 121 -3.24 -8.25 1.21
C ARG A 121 -4.59 -8.91 1.42
N MET A 122 -5.56 -8.54 0.62
CA MET A 122 -6.91 -9.08 0.62
C MET A 122 -7.28 -9.60 -0.76
N ALA A 123 -7.99 -10.72 -0.79
CA ALA A 123 -8.81 -11.10 -1.94
C ALA A 123 -10.26 -10.76 -1.62
N ILE A 124 -10.96 -10.09 -2.52
CA ILE A 124 -12.36 -9.68 -2.36
C ILE A 124 -13.13 -10.15 -3.59
N ILE A 125 -14.35 -10.66 -3.40
CA ILE A 125 -15.30 -10.90 -4.47
C ILE A 125 -16.44 -9.91 -4.31
N GLN A 126 -16.75 -9.17 -5.37
CA GLN A 126 -17.81 -8.17 -5.39
C GLN A 126 -18.75 -8.40 -6.57
N ASP A 127 -20.03 -8.05 -6.40
CA ASP A 127 -20.97 -8.04 -7.51
C ASP A 127 -20.81 -6.77 -8.38
N GLY A 128 -21.71 -6.59 -9.36
CA GLY A 128 -21.70 -5.42 -10.24
C GLY A 128 -22.18 -4.11 -9.58
N ALA A 129 -22.66 -4.17 -8.34
CA ALA A 129 -23.17 -3.05 -7.55
C ALA A 129 -22.28 -2.75 -6.31
N ASP A 130 -21.02 -3.22 -6.34
CA ASP A 130 -20.02 -3.09 -5.27
C ASP A 130 -20.36 -3.79 -3.95
N LEU A 131 -21.36 -4.68 -3.94
CA LEU A 131 -21.64 -5.51 -2.78
C LEU A 131 -20.54 -6.55 -2.63
N ILE A 132 -19.90 -6.57 -1.45
CA ILE A 132 -18.91 -7.59 -1.10
C ILE A 132 -19.64 -8.91 -0.87
N LEU A 133 -19.37 -9.89 -1.73
CA LEU A 133 -19.91 -11.24 -1.65
C LEU A 133 -19.03 -12.16 -0.79
N ASP A 134 -17.71 -11.98 -0.85
CA ASP A 134 -16.74 -12.72 -0.06
C ASP A 134 -15.45 -11.89 0.11
N PHE A 135 -14.69 -12.15 1.18
CA PHE A 135 -13.35 -11.60 1.32
C PHE A 135 -12.46 -12.47 2.20
N LYS A 136 -11.15 -12.42 1.93
CA LYS A 136 -10.13 -13.10 2.70
C LYS A 136 -8.88 -12.25 2.85
N ILE A 137 -8.39 -12.13 4.08
CA ILE A 137 -7.04 -11.59 4.33
C ILE A 137 -6.04 -12.70 3.98
N LEU A 138 -5.24 -12.46 2.94
CA LEU A 138 -4.18 -13.37 2.47
C LEU A 138 -2.86 -13.11 3.18
N LEU A 139 -2.63 -11.87 3.60
CA LEU A 139 -1.42 -11.41 4.28
C LEU A 139 -1.80 -10.28 5.23
N SER A 140 -1.29 -10.29 6.44
CA SER A 140 -1.22 -9.11 7.31
C SER A 140 0.07 -9.21 8.10
N LYS A 141 0.94 -8.22 7.94
CA LYS A 141 2.27 -8.19 8.57
C LYS A 141 2.59 -6.78 9.03
N THR A 142 2.98 -6.67 10.30
CA THR A 142 3.71 -5.50 10.81
C THR A 142 5.18 -5.64 10.39
N LEU A 143 5.73 -4.64 9.73
CA LEU A 143 7.11 -4.67 9.23
C LEU A 143 8.10 -4.16 10.30
N PRO A 144 9.38 -4.59 10.25
CA PRO A 144 10.30 -4.14 9.19
C PRO A 144 10.93 -5.22 8.26
N GLU A 145 10.60 -6.51 8.34
CA GLU A 145 11.56 -7.55 7.85
C GLU A 145 11.29 -8.18 6.46
N ASP A 146 10.19 -7.86 5.79
CA ASP A 146 9.86 -8.45 4.48
C ASP A 146 10.44 -7.63 3.31
N LEU A 147 11.63 -8.02 2.84
CA LEU A 147 12.37 -7.31 1.78
C LEU A 147 11.59 -7.21 0.46
N GLU A 148 10.84 -8.25 0.06
CA GLU A 148 10.05 -8.22 -1.18
C GLU A 148 8.92 -7.18 -1.07
N THR A 149 8.24 -7.18 0.08
CA THR A 149 7.18 -6.21 0.37
C THR A 149 7.72 -4.79 0.42
N LEU A 150 8.91 -4.59 1.01
CA LEU A 150 9.59 -3.30 1.05
C LEU A 150 10.01 -2.81 -0.34
N GLU A 151 10.50 -3.69 -1.21
CA GLU A 151 10.86 -3.32 -2.59
C GLU A 151 9.63 -2.97 -3.44
N ARG A 152 8.54 -3.73 -3.28
CA ARG A 152 7.26 -3.43 -3.93
C ARG A 152 6.76 -2.06 -3.50
N TRP A 153 6.80 -1.76 -2.20
CA TRP A 153 6.50 -0.45 -1.65
C TRP A 153 7.40 0.65 -2.26
N ARG A 154 8.72 0.47 -2.27
CA ARG A 154 9.67 1.46 -2.83
C ARG A 154 9.35 1.83 -4.28
N ARG A 155 9.02 0.84 -5.10
CA ARG A 155 8.62 1.07 -6.50
C ARG A 155 7.34 1.91 -6.59
N LYS A 156 6.34 1.63 -5.75
CA LYS A 156 5.07 2.38 -5.71
C LYS A 156 5.26 3.80 -5.22
N LEU A 157 6.04 3.99 -4.16
CA LEU A 157 6.37 5.31 -3.63
C LEU A 157 7.04 6.20 -4.67
N ALA A 158 8.01 5.67 -5.42
CA ALA A 158 8.69 6.41 -6.49
C ALA A 158 7.74 6.81 -7.64
N GLN A 159 6.79 5.94 -8.00
CA GLN A 159 5.75 6.25 -9.00
C GLN A 159 4.89 7.44 -8.53
N TRP A 160 4.41 7.41 -7.28
CA TRP A 160 3.55 8.47 -6.76
C TRP A 160 4.28 9.79 -6.49
N SER A 161 5.56 9.76 -6.06
CA SER A 161 6.33 10.97 -5.78
C SER A 161 6.78 11.72 -7.05
N SER A 162 6.90 11.02 -8.18
CA SER A 162 7.31 11.62 -9.47
C SER A 162 6.18 12.32 -10.23
N GLY A 163 4.95 12.27 -9.72
CA GLY A 163 3.79 12.89 -10.38
C GLY A 163 3.30 12.11 -11.63
N ALA A 164 3.77 10.88 -11.83
CA ALA A 164 3.27 9.98 -12.85
C ALA A 164 2.00 9.28 -12.34
N THR A 165 0.87 10.00 -12.37
CA THR A 165 -0.48 9.45 -12.23
C THR A 165 -1.39 10.13 -13.23
#